data_AF-A0A9E5IFU8-F1
#
_entry.id   AF-A0A9E5IFU8-F1
#
_cell.length_a   1.000
_cell.length_b   1.000
_cell.length_c   1.000
_cell.angle_alpha   90.00
_cell.angle_beta   90.00
_cell.angle_gamma   90.00
#
_symmetry.space_group_name_H-M   'P 1'
#
loop_
_entity.id
_entity.type
_entity.pdbx_description
1 polymer ?
#
loop_
_entity_poly.entity_id
_entity_poly.type
_entity_poly.pdbx_seq_one_letter_code
_entity_poly.pdbx_strand_id
1 'polypeptide(L)'
;MVRNKYWSKASDPVRTPYPDEVVILYGMDEEVIDQLMLNDSLPSAINFGGPLPTNRDKFFDDPKFQNRRMNNSDPYARYYAFNLKKMPCLEVRAAMYYAWPIKALLDYAGGEKYAGSYATGAISPLVATDYAATKVVGPGSPDFKPEGNVDKSKSLLETAKTKCPDNYKKATVDGTHTEQRRSKLQGLRSTCCNCYEDHGS
;
A
#
# COMPACT_ATOMS: atom_id res chain seq x y z
N MET A 1 22.96 -18.92 -5.32
CA MET A 1 23.21 -19.51 -3.98
C MET A 1 23.28 -21.02 -4.14
N VAL A 2 24.28 -21.67 -3.55
CA VAL A 2 24.48 -23.13 -3.65
C VAL A 2 24.43 -23.80 -2.28
N ARG A 3 24.33 -25.13 -2.22
CA ARG A 3 24.25 -25.88 -0.95
C ARG A 3 25.38 -25.54 0.02
N ASN A 4 25.04 -25.32 1.29
CA ASN A 4 26.01 -25.21 2.37
C ASN A 4 26.47 -26.62 2.80
N LYS A 5 27.73 -26.97 2.49
CA LYS A 5 28.32 -28.27 2.83
C LYS A 5 28.43 -28.57 4.33
N TYR A 6 28.32 -27.56 5.18
CA TYR A 6 28.38 -27.72 6.64
C TYR A 6 27.00 -27.81 7.31
N TRP A 7 25.92 -27.59 6.56
CA TRP A 7 24.57 -27.74 7.09
C TRP A 7 24.16 -29.22 7.14
N SER A 8 23.46 -29.63 8.20
CA SER A 8 22.92 -30.99 8.35
C SER A 8 21.43 -30.94 8.63
N LYS A 9 20.65 -31.75 7.89
CA LYS A 9 19.21 -31.91 8.12
C LYS A 9 18.90 -32.42 9.52
N ALA A 10 19.78 -33.24 10.10
CA ALA A 10 19.59 -33.80 11.44
C ALA A 10 19.54 -32.72 12.53
N SER A 11 20.25 -31.60 12.34
CA SER A 11 20.24 -30.46 13.26
C SER A 11 19.20 -29.38 12.93
N ASP A 12 18.54 -29.46 11.77
CA ASP A 12 17.58 -28.46 11.29
C ASP A 12 16.21 -29.11 11.04
N PRO A 13 15.32 -29.12 12.05
CA PRO A 13 13.99 -29.71 11.90
C PRO A 13 13.09 -28.89 10.96
N VAL A 14 13.42 -27.61 10.72
CA VAL A 14 12.56 -26.67 10.00
C VAL A 14 12.75 -26.78 8.49
N ARG A 15 14.00 -26.80 8.01
CA ARG A 15 14.29 -26.63 6.58
C ARG A 15 14.45 -27.95 5.86
N THR A 16 13.78 -28.12 4.73
CA THR A 16 13.99 -29.25 3.82
C THR A 16 14.68 -28.73 2.56
N PRO A 17 15.86 -29.27 2.18
CA PRO A 17 16.73 -28.61 1.22
C PRO A 17 16.40 -29.06 -0.21
N TYR A 18 15.20 -28.73 -0.70
CA TYR A 18 14.71 -29.18 -2.01
C TYR A 18 15.63 -28.82 -3.19
N PRO A 19 15.95 -27.53 -3.45
CA PRO A 19 16.84 -27.17 -4.55
C PRO A 19 18.32 -27.35 -4.20
N ASP A 20 19.13 -27.72 -5.20
CA ASP A 20 20.59 -27.70 -5.13
C ASP A 20 21.17 -26.28 -5.29
N GLU A 21 20.50 -25.47 -6.10
CA GLU A 21 20.87 -24.09 -6.42
C GLU A 21 19.63 -23.17 -6.41
N VAL A 22 19.83 -21.94 -5.93
CA VAL A 22 18.85 -20.85 -6.04
C VAL A 22 19.51 -19.69 -6.74
N VAL A 23 19.02 -19.37 -7.94
CA VAL A 23 19.49 -18.23 -8.75
C VAL A 23 18.55 -17.04 -8.49
N ILE A 24 19.12 -15.89 -8.15
CA ILE A 24 18.36 -14.64 -8.01
C ILE A 24 18.71 -13.76 -9.20
N LEU A 25 17.70 -13.46 -10.02
CA LEU A 25 17.81 -12.56 -11.15
C LEU A 25 17.40 -11.15 -10.70
N TYR A 26 18.28 -10.17 -10.89
CA TYR A 26 18.05 -8.78 -10.50
C TYR A 26 17.88 -7.90 -11.73
N GLY A 27 17.16 -6.79 -11.55
CA GLY A 27 17.05 -5.74 -12.58
C GLY A 27 16.27 -6.13 -13.82
N MET A 28 15.47 -7.20 -13.75
CA MET A 28 14.56 -7.57 -14.83
C MET A 28 13.40 -6.60 -14.94
N ASP A 29 13.02 -6.28 -16.17
CA ASP A 29 11.80 -5.53 -16.44
C ASP A 29 10.57 -6.35 -16.01
N GLU A 30 9.59 -5.68 -15.40
CA GLU A 30 8.42 -6.35 -14.82
C GLU A 30 7.53 -7.00 -15.89
N GLU A 31 7.44 -6.43 -17.09
CA GLU A 31 6.69 -7.04 -18.19
C GLU A 31 7.39 -8.32 -18.65
N VAL A 32 8.73 -8.33 -18.70
CA VAL A 32 9.50 -9.54 -19.01
C VAL A 32 9.27 -10.62 -17.95
N ILE A 33 9.25 -10.26 -16.67
CA ILE A 33 8.93 -11.20 -15.59
C ILE A 33 7.53 -11.80 -15.81
N ASP A 34 6.52 -10.98 -16.06
CA ASP A 34 5.16 -11.45 -16.30
C ASP A 34 5.09 -12.40 -17.50
N GLN A 35 5.74 -12.07 -18.62
CA GLN A 35 5.77 -12.93 -19.80
C GLN A 35 6.46 -14.27 -19.54
N LEU A 36 7.55 -14.30 -18.77
CA LEU A 36 8.22 -15.55 -18.38
C LEU A 36 7.30 -16.45 -17.55
N MET A 37 6.56 -15.86 -16.62
CA MET A 37 5.62 -16.60 -15.78
C MET A 37 4.39 -17.07 -16.58
N LEU A 38 3.86 -16.22 -17.47
CA LEU A 38 2.69 -16.53 -18.30
C LEU A 38 2.97 -17.64 -19.33
N ASN A 39 4.18 -17.65 -19.89
CA ASN A 39 4.64 -18.64 -20.87
C ASN A 39 5.24 -19.89 -20.22
N ASP A 40 5.33 -19.92 -18.89
CA ASP A 40 5.98 -21.00 -18.12
C ASP A 40 7.43 -21.30 -18.55
N SER A 41 8.16 -20.27 -18.99
CA SER A 41 9.53 -20.43 -19.50
C SER A 41 10.53 -20.81 -18.39
N LEU A 42 10.20 -20.51 -17.13
CA LEU A 42 10.95 -20.92 -15.94
C LEU A 42 9.98 -21.50 -14.89
N PRO A 43 9.67 -22.81 -14.94
CA PRO A 43 8.62 -23.40 -14.11
C PRO A 43 8.83 -23.28 -12.60
N SER A 44 10.09 -23.31 -12.16
CA SER A 44 10.47 -23.18 -10.75
C SER A 44 10.68 -21.72 -10.29
N ALA A 45 10.44 -20.74 -11.15
CA ALA A 45 10.64 -19.33 -10.80
C ALA A 45 9.54 -18.82 -9.86
N ILE A 46 9.93 -17.87 -8.99
CA ILE A 46 9.05 -17.15 -8.09
C ILE A 46 9.25 -15.66 -8.36
N ASN A 47 8.14 -14.95 -8.56
CA ASN A 47 8.15 -13.49 -8.66
C ASN A 47 7.94 -12.88 -7.27
N PHE A 48 8.89 -12.06 -6.82
CA PHE A 48 8.80 -11.34 -5.54
C PHE A 48 7.97 -10.05 -5.59
N GLY A 49 7.68 -9.52 -6.79
CA GLY A 49 6.96 -8.26 -7.01
C GLY A 49 5.47 -8.40 -7.34
N GLY A 50 4.99 -9.62 -7.59
CA GLY A 50 3.63 -9.89 -8.06
C GLY A 50 3.38 -9.43 -9.52
N PRO A 51 2.21 -9.77 -10.09
CA PRO A 51 1.91 -9.45 -11.48
C PRO A 51 1.55 -7.97 -11.70
N LEU A 52 1.87 -7.46 -12.88
CA LEU A 52 1.44 -6.12 -13.30
C LEU A 52 -0.09 -6.04 -13.36
N PRO A 53 -0.70 -4.86 -13.05
CA PRO A 53 -2.15 -4.69 -13.14
C PRO A 53 -2.73 -5.09 -14.51
N THR A 54 -2.01 -4.82 -15.60
CA THR A 54 -2.38 -5.15 -16.99
C THR A 54 -2.47 -6.64 -17.28
N ASN A 55 -1.71 -7.47 -16.54
CA ASN A 55 -1.66 -8.92 -16.74
C ASN A 55 -2.34 -9.70 -15.60
N ARG A 56 -2.75 -9.03 -14.52
CA ARG A 56 -3.27 -9.67 -13.31
C ARG A 56 -4.40 -10.66 -13.58
N ASP A 57 -5.40 -10.26 -14.36
CA ASP A 57 -6.53 -11.13 -14.67
C ASP A 57 -6.12 -12.38 -15.47
N LYS A 58 -5.09 -12.29 -16.33
CA LYS A 58 -4.54 -13.46 -17.04
C LYS A 58 -3.98 -14.51 -16.08
N PHE A 59 -3.39 -14.08 -14.97
CA PHE A 59 -2.90 -15.01 -13.94
C PHE A 59 -4.04 -15.57 -13.08
N PHE A 60 -5.05 -14.77 -12.74
CA PHE A 60 -6.08 -15.16 -11.78
C PHE A 60 -7.26 -15.90 -12.38
N ASP A 61 -7.64 -15.59 -13.61
CA ASP A 61 -8.82 -16.16 -14.25
C ASP A 61 -8.50 -17.44 -15.05
N ASP A 62 -7.23 -17.66 -15.43
CA ASP A 62 -6.80 -18.90 -16.09
C ASP A 62 -6.60 -20.05 -15.07
N PRO A 63 -7.35 -21.17 -15.18
CA PRO A 63 -7.23 -22.31 -14.28
C PRO A 63 -5.83 -22.91 -14.20
N LYS A 64 -5.00 -22.79 -15.26
CA LYS A 64 -3.65 -23.38 -15.28
C LYS A 64 -2.73 -22.81 -14.20
N PHE A 65 -3.00 -21.59 -13.74
CA PHE A 65 -2.21 -20.93 -12.71
C PHE A 65 -2.77 -21.07 -11.30
N GLN A 66 -3.87 -21.80 -11.09
CA GLN A 66 -4.49 -21.93 -9.76
C GLN A 66 -3.50 -22.37 -8.67
N ASN A 67 -2.60 -23.31 -9.01
CA ASN A 67 -1.57 -23.81 -8.08
C ASN A 67 -0.27 -22.99 -8.09
N ARG A 68 -0.24 -21.88 -8.84
CA ARG A 68 0.95 -21.03 -9.04
C ARG A 68 0.69 -19.56 -8.67
N ARG A 69 -0.44 -19.28 -8.03
CA ARG A 69 -0.83 -17.94 -7.61
C ARG A 69 -1.25 -17.92 -6.15
N MET A 70 -1.00 -16.79 -5.50
CA MET A 70 -1.50 -16.49 -4.17
C MET A 70 -2.20 -15.14 -4.18
N ASN A 71 -3.35 -15.06 -3.53
CA ASN A 71 -4.07 -13.82 -3.28
C ASN A 71 -4.58 -13.86 -1.85
N ASN A 72 -3.65 -13.63 -0.93
CA ASN A 72 -3.90 -13.66 0.49
C ASN A 72 -3.72 -12.25 1.04
N SER A 73 -4.38 -11.94 2.15
CA SER A 73 -4.11 -10.69 2.86
C SER A 73 -2.68 -10.71 3.37
N ASP A 74 -1.94 -9.65 3.09
CA ASP A 74 -0.65 -9.41 3.72
C ASP A 74 -0.86 -8.78 5.12
N PRO A 75 0.15 -8.80 6.01
CA PRO A 75 0.06 -8.21 7.34
C PRO A 75 0.28 -6.69 7.35
N TYR A 76 0.26 -6.01 6.19
CA TYR A 76 0.59 -4.60 6.09
C TYR A 76 -0.65 -3.71 5.99
N ALA A 77 -0.56 -2.52 6.58
CA ALA A 77 -1.47 -1.41 6.33
C ALA A 77 -0.73 -0.35 5.51
N ARG A 78 -1.37 0.18 4.47
CA ARG A 78 -0.88 1.34 3.73
C ARG A 78 -1.49 2.59 4.35
N TYR A 79 -0.66 3.54 4.74
CA TYR A 79 -1.10 4.79 5.37
C TYR A 79 -0.18 5.94 4.97
N TYR A 80 -0.72 7.16 5.10
CA TYR A 80 0.08 8.39 5.00
C TYR A 80 0.43 8.85 6.42
N ALA A 81 1.73 8.96 6.68
CA ALA A 81 2.23 9.48 7.94
C ALA A 81 2.37 11.01 7.84
N PHE A 82 1.82 11.73 8.80
CA PHE A 82 2.02 13.17 8.89
C PHE A 82 3.28 13.49 9.68
N ASN A 83 4.14 14.36 9.12
CA ASN A 83 5.26 14.92 9.87
C ASN A 83 4.76 15.96 10.87
N LEU A 84 4.65 15.58 12.15
CA LEU A 84 4.09 16.44 13.20
C LEU A 84 4.91 17.71 13.46
N LYS A 85 6.21 17.74 13.13
CA LYS A 85 7.03 18.96 13.24
C LYS A 85 6.70 19.96 12.13
N LYS A 86 6.41 19.47 10.91
CA LYS A 86 6.08 20.31 9.74
C LYS A 86 4.60 20.63 9.61
N MET A 87 3.74 19.82 10.24
CA MET A 87 2.28 19.95 10.28
C MET A 87 1.77 19.73 11.71
N PRO A 88 2.04 20.66 12.65
CA PRO A 88 1.66 20.50 14.06
C PRO A 88 0.14 20.58 14.32
N CYS A 89 -0.64 21.24 13.46
CA CYS A 89 -2.07 21.40 13.68
C CYS A 89 -2.87 20.10 13.45
N LEU A 90 -3.59 19.64 14.47
CA LEU A 90 -4.39 18.40 14.41
C LEU A 90 -5.56 18.54 13.45
N GLU A 91 -6.26 19.67 13.47
CA GLU A 91 -7.43 19.94 12.65
C GLU A 91 -7.08 19.88 11.15
N VAL A 92 -5.91 20.38 10.76
CA VAL A 92 -5.42 20.29 9.37
C VAL A 92 -5.16 18.83 8.98
N ARG A 93 -4.49 18.04 9.83
CA ARG A 93 -4.23 16.61 9.55
C ARG A 93 -5.52 15.80 9.47
N ALA A 94 -6.46 16.06 10.39
CA ALA A 94 -7.76 15.42 10.39
C ALA A 94 -8.57 15.79 9.14
N ALA A 95 -8.52 17.06 8.71
CA ALA A 95 -9.16 17.49 7.48
C ALA A 95 -8.60 16.75 6.26
N MET A 96 -7.28 16.56 6.18
CA MET A 96 -6.65 15.80 5.09
C MET A 96 -7.07 14.33 5.10
N TYR A 97 -7.15 13.70 6.28
CA TYR A 97 -7.66 12.32 6.41
C TYR A 97 -9.08 12.20 5.85
N TYR A 98 -10.00 13.10 6.24
CA TYR A 98 -11.38 13.06 5.76
C TYR A 98 -11.53 13.46 4.29
N ALA A 99 -10.64 14.26 3.72
CA ALA A 99 -10.69 14.61 2.28
C ALA A 99 -10.28 13.45 1.36
N TRP A 100 -9.69 12.39 1.91
CA TRP A 100 -9.00 11.38 1.13
C TRP A 100 -9.99 10.41 0.44
N PRO A 101 -9.93 10.23 -0.90
CA PRO A 101 -10.85 9.35 -1.64
C PRO A 101 -10.34 7.90 -1.60
N ILE A 102 -10.44 7.25 -0.44
CA ILE A 102 -9.86 5.92 -0.19
C ILE A 102 -10.40 4.87 -1.18
N LYS A 103 -11.68 4.93 -1.56
CA LYS A 103 -12.29 4.04 -2.55
C LYS A 103 -11.58 4.11 -3.90
N ALA A 104 -11.41 5.31 -4.45
CA ALA A 104 -10.76 5.49 -5.75
C ALA A 104 -9.32 4.97 -5.74
N LEU A 105 -8.63 5.09 -4.61
CA LEU A 105 -7.28 4.57 -4.43
C LEU A 105 -7.21 3.06 -4.32
N LEU A 106 -8.16 2.47 -3.61
CA LEU A 106 -8.27 1.03 -3.51
C LEU A 106 -8.58 0.44 -4.89
N ASP A 107 -9.55 1.02 -5.60
CA ASP A 107 -9.93 0.64 -6.96
C ASP A 107 -8.73 0.73 -7.91
N TYR A 108 -7.99 1.85 -7.89
CA TYR A 108 -6.78 2.03 -8.70
C TYR A 108 -5.69 0.98 -8.40
N ALA A 109 -5.54 0.57 -7.14
CA ALA A 109 -4.58 -0.47 -6.75
C ALA A 109 -5.02 -1.90 -7.14
N GLY A 110 -6.28 -2.09 -7.55
CA GLY A 110 -6.86 -3.38 -7.93
C GLY A 110 -8.14 -3.77 -7.18
N GLY A 111 -8.76 -2.83 -6.46
CA GLY A 111 -10.00 -3.02 -5.72
C GLY A 111 -9.90 -4.05 -4.60
N GLU A 112 -11.05 -4.39 -4.01
CA GLU A 112 -11.12 -5.35 -2.92
C GLU A 112 -10.65 -6.76 -3.31
N LYS A 113 -10.72 -7.10 -4.62
CA LYS A 113 -10.26 -8.39 -5.15
C LYS A 113 -8.76 -8.58 -4.99
N TYR A 114 -7.94 -7.54 -5.17
CA TYR A 114 -6.48 -7.69 -5.27
C TYR A 114 -5.65 -6.73 -4.41
N ALA A 115 -6.22 -5.61 -3.98
CA ALA A 115 -5.49 -4.57 -3.26
C ALA A 115 -5.74 -4.60 -1.74
N GLY A 116 -6.61 -5.50 -1.26
CA GLY A 116 -6.97 -5.64 0.14
C GLY A 116 -8.28 -4.94 0.48
N SER A 117 -8.49 -4.60 1.74
CA SER A 117 -9.71 -3.96 2.23
C SER A 117 -9.41 -2.63 2.89
N TYR A 118 -10.45 -1.86 3.23
CA TYR A 118 -10.29 -0.64 3.99
C TYR A 118 -9.70 -0.94 5.38
N ALA A 119 -8.57 -0.32 5.69
CA ALA A 119 -7.94 -0.46 6.99
C ALA A 119 -8.76 0.24 8.08
N THR A 120 -8.88 -0.40 9.23
CA THR A 120 -9.52 0.11 10.47
C THR A 120 -8.49 0.65 11.49
N GLY A 121 -7.23 0.71 11.08
CA GLY A 121 -6.08 1.11 11.89
C GLY A 121 -4.75 0.76 11.20
N ALA A 122 -3.64 1.00 11.89
CA ALA A 122 -2.30 0.66 11.39
C ALA A 122 -1.91 -0.82 11.66
N ILE A 123 -2.68 -1.53 12.48
CA ILE A 123 -2.41 -2.92 12.87
C ILE A 123 -3.29 -3.86 12.05
N SER A 124 -2.67 -4.84 11.39
CA SER A 124 -3.39 -5.81 10.57
C SER A 124 -4.22 -6.77 11.43
N PRO A 125 -5.45 -7.13 11.02
CA PRO A 125 -6.24 -8.17 11.69
C PRO A 125 -5.54 -9.54 11.77
N LEU A 126 -4.48 -9.77 10.99
CA LEU A 126 -3.72 -11.01 10.99
C LEU A 126 -2.87 -11.23 12.26
N VAL A 127 -2.70 -10.22 13.12
CA VAL A 127 -2.11 -10.42 14.46
C VAL A 127 -3.08 -11.07 15.47
N ALA A 128 -4.22 -11.56 14.97
CA ALA A 128 -5.17 -12.43 15.65
C ALA A 128 -5.62 -11.89 17.02
N THR A 129 -5.23 -12.55 18.12
CA THR A 129 -5.71 -12.24 19.48
C THR A 129 -5.36 -10.84 19.96
N ASP A 130 -4.32 -10.23 19.38
CA ASP A 130 -3.86 -8.90 19.76
C ASP A 130 -4.48 -7.78 18.90
N TYR A 131 -5.37 -8.11 17.96
CA TYR A 131 -6.03 -7.15 17.12
C TYR A 131 -7.30 -6.57 17.75
N ALA A 132 -7.43 -5.24 17.71
CA ALA A 132 -8.67 -4.54 17.95
C ALA A 132 -8.84 -3.42 16.92
N ALA A 133 -10.03 -3.32 16.31
CA ALA A 133 -10.38 -2.19 15.47
C ALA A 133 -10.35 -0.89 16.29
N THR A 134 -9.71 0.15 15.76
CA THR A 134 -9.55 1.42 16.49
C THR A 134 -10.89 2.13 16.70
N LYS A 135 -11.86 1.93 15.79
CA LYS A 135 -13.12 2.69 15.69
C LYS A 135 -12.92 4.20 15.49
N VAL A 136 -11.70 4.63 15.20
CA VAL A 136 -11.33 6.04 14.93
C VAL A 136 -11.17 6.28 13.42
N VAL A 137 -10.74 5.25 12.68
CA VAL A 137 -10.55 5.32 11.22
C VAL A 137 -11.17 4.12 10.52
N GLY A 138 -11.47 4.28 9.23
CA GLY A 138 -12.02 3.21 8.39
C GLY A 138 -13.46 2.81 8.71
N PRO A 139 -13.95 1.70 8.14
CA PRO A 139 -15.29 1.19 8.39
C PRO A 139 -15.57 0.99 9.89
N GLY A 140 -16.74 1.44 10.33
CA GLY A 140 -17.15 1.40 11.75
C GLY A 140 -16.69 2.59 12.58
N SER A 141 -15.91 3.52 12.03
CA SER A 141 -15.67 4.83 12.65
C SER A 141 -16.75 5.85 12.29
N PRO A 142 -17.03 6.84 13.16
CA PRO A 142 -17.90 7.96 12.83
C PRO A 142 -17.37 8.73 11.62
N ASP A 143 -18.26 9.27 10.79
CA ASP A 143 -17.92 10.12 9.65
C ASP A 143 -17.10 9.46 8.52
N PHE A 144 -16.86 8.14 8.57
CA PHE A 144 -16.20 7.43 7.48
C PHE A 144 -17.06 7.40 6.22
N LYS A 145 -16.49 7.90 5.13
CA LYS A 145 -17.03 7.79 3.76
C LYS A 145 -15.91 7.28 2.86
N PRO A 146 -16.05 6.14 2.17
CA PRO A 146 -15.03 5.61 1.28
C PRO A 146 -14.57 6.61 0.20
N GLU A 147 -15.48 7.45 -0.29
CA GLU A 147 -15.23 8.49 -1.29
C GLU A 147 -14.51 9.73 -0.72
N GLY A 148 -14.34 9.81 0.60
CA GLY A 148 -13.91 11.00 1.33
C GLY A 148 -15.09 11.80 1.88
N ASN A 149 -14.98 12.22 3.14
CA ASN A 149 -15.93 13.10 3.81
C ASN A 149 -15.50 14.57 3.70
N VAL A 150 -15.74 15.15 2.51
CA VAL A 150 -15.37 16.54 2.19
C VAL A 150 -16.02 17.56 3.12
N ASP A 151 -17.27 17.33 3.55
CA ASP A 151 -17.96 18.26 4.46
C ASP A 151 -17.29 18.32 5.83
N LYS A 152 -16.93 17.15 6.37
CA LYS A 152 -16.18 17.06 7.63
C LYS A 152 -14.81 17.71 7.49
N SER A 153 -14.13 17.47 6.38
CA SER A 153 -12.84 18.09 6.07
C SER A 153 -12.92 19.62 6.06
N LYS A 154 -13.91 20.20 5.37
CA LYS A 154 -14.13 21.65 5.34
C LYS A 154 -14.41 22.22 6.74
N SER A 155 -15.28 21.57 7.52
CA SER A 155 -15.57 22.00 8.89
C SER A 155 -14.32 22.03 9.79
N LEU A 156 -13.43 21.04 9.64
CA LEU A 156 -12.16 21.01 10.34
C LEU A 156 -11.19 22.11 9.88
N LEU A 157 -11.17 22.42 8.58
CA LEU A 157 -10.38 23.54 8.05
C LEU A 157 -10.90 24.90 8.54
N GLU A 158 -12.22 25.10 8.64
CA GLU A 158 -12.78 26.31 9.25
C GLU A 158 -12.36 26.46 10.72
N THR A 159 -12.31 25.35 11.46
CA THR A 159 -11.77 25.35 12.83
C THR A 159 -10.26 25.66 12.84
N ALA A 160 -9.51 25.14 11.87
CA ALA A 160 -8.07 25.39 11.74
C ALA A 160 -7.75 26.87 11.44
N LYS A 161 -8.61 27.58 10.69
CA LYS A 161 -8.44 29.02 10.41
C LYS A 161 -8.25 29.85 11.67
N THR A 162 -8.99 29.53 12.73
CA THR A 162 -8.95 30.28 13.99
C THR A 162 -7.90 29.74 14.94
N LYS A 163 -7.78 28.40 15.06
CA LYS A 163 -6.85 27.76 16.00
C LYS A 163 -5.40 27.77 15.56
N CYS A 164 -5.15 27.66 14.26
CA CYS A 164 -3.80 27.48 13.70
C CYS A 164 -3.68 28.16 12.32
N PRO A 165 -3.87 29.49 12.24
CA PRO A 165 -3.99 30.24 10.98
C PRO A 165 -2.81 30.02 10.02
N ASP A 166 -1.58 29.95 10.54
CA ASP A 166 -0.39 29.71 9.71
C ASP A 166 -0.40 28.32 9.06
N ASN A 167 -0.83 27.30 9.79
CA ASN A 167 -0.95 25.93 9.27
C ASN A 167 -2.11 25.82 8.27
N TYR A 168 -3.22 26.52 8.55
CA TYR A 168 -4.33 26.61 7.62
C TYR A 168 -3.89 27.24 6.29
N LYS A 169 -3.19 28.38 6.34
CA LYS A 169 -2.68 29.07 5.16
C LYS A 169 -1.73 28.17 4.36
N LYS A 170 -0.81 27.50 5.06
CA LYS A 170 0.11 26.55 4.42
C LYS A 170 -0.64 25.40 3.72
N ALA A 171 -1.66 24.84 4.36
CA ALA A 171 -2.42 23.72 3.82
C ALA A 171 -3.35 24.07 2.65
N THR A 172 -3.74 25.33 2.51
CA THR A 172 -4.79 25.74 1.54
C THR A 172 -4.32 26.70 0.46
N VAL A 173 -3.30 27.50 0.75
CA VAL A 173 -2.78 28.53 -0.15
C VAL A 173 -1.39 28.14 -0.64
N ASP A 174 -0.45 27.95 0.29
CA ASP A 174 0.96 27.77 -0.06
C ASP A 174 1.26 26.36 -0.62
N GLY A 175 0.43 25.38 -0.24
CA GLY A 175 0.55 23.98 -0.66
C GLY A 175 1.32 23.12 0.34
N THR A 176 1.09 21.81 0.27
CA THR A 176 1.77 20.82 1.13
C THR A 176 2.59 19.85 0.29
N HIS A 177 3.76 19.46 0.80
CA HIS A 177 4.58 18.46 0.13
C HIS A 177 4.20 17.07 0.62
N THR A 178 3.87 16.22 -0.34
CA THR A 178 3.68 14.78 -0.09
C THR A 178 4.91 14.08 -0.63
N GLU A 179 5.71 13.52 0.27
CA GLU A 179 6.81 12.65 -0.13
C GLU A 179 6.24 11.26 -0.40
N GLN A 180 6.23 10.87 -1.67
CA GLN A 180 5.96 9.49 -2.05
C GLN A 180 7.29 8.82 -2.39
N ARG A 181 7.52 7.59 -1.88
CA ARG A 181 8.52 6.73 -2.53
C ARG A 181 8.10 6.61 -3.99
N ARG A 182 9.05 6.78 -4.93
CA ARG A 182 8.84 6.48 -6.36
C ARG A 182 8.25 5.07 -6.47
N SER A 183 6.95 5.00 -6.61
CA SER A 183 6.14 3.79 -6.68
C SER A 183 5.03 4.04 -7.67
N LYS A 184 4.39 2.97 -8.16
CA LYS A 184 3.41 2.95 -9.25
C LYS A 184 2.12 3.77 -9.00
N LEU A 185 2.05 4.58 -7.95
CA LEU A 185 0.89 5.37 -7.51
C LEU A 185 0.96 6.86 -7.88
N GLN A 186 1.77 7.24 -8.87
CA GLN A 186 1.98 8.63 -9.33
C GLN A 186 0.72 9.37 -9.84
N GLY A 187 -0.44 8.71 -9.94
CA GLY A 187 -1.68 9.28 -10.48
C GLY A 187 -2.43 10.29 -9.58
N LEU A 188 -1.92 10.63 -8.39
CA LEU A 188 -2.65 11.35 -7.35
C LEU A 188 -2.59 12.90 -7.39
N ARG A 189 -2.10 13.49 -8.50
CA ARG A 189 -1.85 14.94 -8.60
C ARG A 189 -3.07 15.85 -8.45
N SER A 190 -4.31 15.34 -8.51
CA SER A 190 -5.51 16.19 -8.67
C SER A 190 -6.46 16.28 -7.48
N THR A 191 -6.30 15.47 -6.42
CA THR A 191 -7.34 15.37 -5.37
C THR A 191 -7.00 16.00 -4.03
N CYS A 192 -5.77 16.48 -3.84
CA CYS A 192 -5.39 17.27 -2.68
C CYS A 192 -5.18 18.73 -3.12
N CYS A 193 -5.79 19.69 -2.42
CA CYS A 193 -5.56 21.11 -2.68
C CYS A 193 -4.05 21.40 -2.64
N ASN A 194 -3.44 21.59 -3.82
CA ASN A 194 -2.04 21.96 -4.03
C ASN A 194 -1.01 21.08 -3.30
N CYS A 195 -0.96 19.78 -3.63
CA CYS A 195 0.20 18.96 -3.28
C CYS A 195 1.25 18.94 -4.40
N TYR A 196 2.46 19.45 -4.13
CA TYR A 196 3.61 19.39 -5.04
C TYR A 196 4.64 18.35 -4.56
N GLU A 197 5.10 17.50 -5.48
CA GLU A 197 6.24 16.60 -5.26
C GLU A 197 7.55 17.39 -5.42
N ASP A 198 8.46 17.26 -4.45
CA ASP A 198 9.84 17.76 -4.57
C ASP A 198 10.72 16.59 -5.03
N HIS A 199 11.20 16.66 -6.28
CA HIS A 199 12.18 15.71 -6.78
C HIS A 199 13.57 16.19 -6.35
N GLY A 200 13.94 15.88 -5.10
CA GLY A 200 15.30 16.06 -4.62
C GLY A 200 16.29 15.39 -5.57
N SER A 201 17.25 16.18 -6.04
CA SER A 201 18.39 15.78 -6.87
C SER A 201 19.40 14.99 -6.06
#